data_AF-A0A7V8X223-F1
#
_entry.id   AF-A0A7V8X223-F1
#
_cell.length_a   1.000
_cell.length_b   1.000
_cell.length_c   1.000
_cell.angle_alpha   90.00
_cell.angle_beta   90.00
_cell.angle_gamma   90.00
#
_symmetry.space_group_name_H-M   'P 1'
#
loop_
_entity.id
_entity.type
_entity.pdbx_description
1 polymer ?
#
loop_
_entity_poly.entity_id
_entity_poly.type
_entity_poly.pdbx_seq_one_letter_code
_entity_poly.pdbx_strand_id
1 'polypeptide(L)'
;LVNRGPRRPDLLGPGALLLAGLALLAVAWFGASGQETVGPQIPFVNLGVGGVILAGTANAVYLMGMRRALRERRAEIASHRRLAGRVEMP
;
A
#
# COMPACT_ATOMS: atom_id res chain seq x y z
N LEU A 1 9.80 6.90 30.32
CA LEU A 1 8.74 6.17 29.60
C LEU A 1 8.34 6.99 28.38
N VAL A 2 8.84 6.64 27.20
CA VAL A 2 8.52 7.35 25.96
C VAL A 2 7.07 7.05 25.60
N ASN A 3 6.20 8.04 25.76
CA ASN A 3 4.80 8.01 25.35
C ASN A 3 4.75 7.90 23.81
N ARG A 4 4.71 6.67 23.30
CA ARG A 4 4.41 6.41 21.89
C ARG A 4 2.90 6.39 21.75
N GLY A 5 2.32 7.58 21.57
CA GLY A 5 0.94 7.71 21.08
C GLY A 5 0.74 6.86 19.81
N PRO A 6 -0.51 6.49 19.48
CA PRO A 6 -0.80 5.59 18.37
C PRO A 6 -0.14 6.13 17.10
N ARG A 7 0.92 5.45 16.64
CA ARG A 7 1.59 5.79 15.38
C ARG A 7 0.57 5.59 14.29
N ARG A 8 -0.01 6.69 13.79
CA ARG A 8 -0.85 6.65 12.59
C ARG A 8 -0.02 5.95 11.52
N PRO A 9 -0.56 4.92 10.84
CA PRO A 9 0.16 4.31 9.74
C PRO A 9 0.51 5.41 8.75
N ASP A 10 1.78 5.50 8.39
CA ASP A 10 2.29 6.57 7.54
C ASP A 10 1.83 6.29 6.10
N LEU A 11 0.61 6.74 5.78
CA LEU A 11 -0.07 6.45 4.50
C LEU A 11 0.42 7.36 3.37
N LEU A 12 1.14 8.45 3.71
CA LEU A 12 1.63 9.42 2.73
C LEU A 12 2.66 8.81 1.79
N GLY A 13 3.56 7.96 2.30
CA GLY A 13 4.58 7.29 1.50
C GLY A 13 3.99 6.37 0.43
N PRO A 14 3.18 5.36 0.80
CA PRO A 14 2.53 4.48 -0.17
C PRO A 14 1.58 5.24 -1.11
N GLY A 15 0.86 6.24 -0.62
CA GLY A 15 -0.02 7.07 -1.45
C GLY A 15 0.74 7.83 -2.53
N ALA A 16 1.85 8.47 -2.19
CA ALA A 16 2.71 9.16 -3.15
C ALA A 16 3.30 8.20 -4.19
N LEU A 17 3.73 7.00 -3.75
CA LEU A 17 4.28 5.98 -4.63
C LEU A 17 3.24 5.44 -5.63
N LEU A 18 1.99 5.28 -5.18
CA LEU A 18 0.87 4.89 -6.03
C LEU A 18 0.58 5.97 -7.08
N LEU A 19 0.50 7.24 -6.68
CA LEU A 19 0.28 8.35 -7.59
C LEU A 19 1.41 8.48 -8.63
N ALA A 20 2.67 8.31 -8.20
CA ALA A 20 3.81 8.29 -9.11
C ALA A 20 3.71 7.14 -10.13
N GLY A 21 3.35 5.93 -9.67
CA GLY A 21 3.13 4.79 -10.56
C GLY A 21 2.03 5.02 -11.59
N LEU A 22 0.90 5.60 -11.18
CA LEU A 22 -0.20 5.96 -12.06
C LEU A 22 0.18 7.05 -13.07
N ALA A 23 0.94 8.05 -12.65
CA ALA A 23 1.45 9.09 -13.54
C ALA A 23 2.36 8.51 -14.62
N LEU A 24 3.27 7.60 -14.27
CA LEU A 24 4.14 6.92 -15.24
C LEU A 24 3.35 6.07 -16.24
N LEU A 25 2.31 5.37 -15.77
CA LEU A 25 1.39 4.62 -16.63
C LEU A 25 0.66 5.54 -17.62
N ALA A 26 0.19 6.70 -17.17
CA ALA A 26 -0.45 7.69 -18.05
C ALA A 26 0.52 8.24 -19.11
N VAL A 27 1.76 8.56 -18.71
CA VAL A 27 2.82 9.03 -19.62
C VAL A 27 3.19 7.95 -20.63
N ALA A 28 3.36 6.71 -20.17
CA ALA A 28 3.65 5.57 -21.03
C ALA A 28 2.54 5.34 -22.07
N TRP A 29 1.28 5.38 -21.64
CA TRP A 29 0.13 5.22 -22.53
C TRP A 29 0.07 6.31 -23.58
N PHE A 30 0.18 7.58 -23.15
CA PHE A 30 0.14 8.73 -24.05
C PHE A 30 1.27 8.68 -25.07
N GLY A 31 2.50 8.40 -24.61
CA GLY A 31 3.68 8.34 -25.47
C GLY A 31 3.65 7.17 -26.46
N ALA A 32 3.20 5.99 -26.03
CA ALA A 32 3.06 4.83 -26.90
C ALA A 32 1.95 5.00 -27.95
N SER A 33 0.82 5.63 -27.58
CA SER A 33 -0.32 5.84 -28.49
C SER A 33 0.01 6.75 -29.68
N GLY A 34 1.02 7.60 -29.56
CA GLY A 34 1.47 8.49 -30.64
C GLY A 34 2.42 7.84 -31.65
N GLN A 35 2.73 6.54 -31.52
CA GLN A 35 3.72 5.86 -32.36
C GLN A 35 3.07 4.81 -33.27
N GLU A 36 3.34 4.87 -34.58
CA GLU A 36 2.78 3.94 -35.57
C GLU A 36 3.53 2.60 -35.65
N THR A 37 4.76 2.54 -35.15
CA THR A 37 5.60 1.34 -35.21
C THR A 37 6.09 0.94 -33.83
N VAL A 38 6.41 -0.35 -33.66
CA VAL A 38 6.75 -0.95 -32.36
C VAL A 38 8.09 -0.45 -31.80
N GLY A 39 9.08 -0.16 -32.67
CA GLY A 39 10.42 0.25 -32.22
C GLY A 39 10.41 1.47 -31.28
N PRO A 40 9.82 2.60 -31.70
CA PRO A 40 9.67 3.79 -30.86
C PRO A 40 8.76 3.63 -29.63
N GLN A 41 7.94 2.57 -29.56
CA GLN A 41 7.08 2.30 -28.40
C GLN A 41 7.84 1.70 -27.22
N ILE A 42 8.98 1.02 -27.47
CA ILE A 42 9.73 0.27 -26.43
C ILE A 42 10.09 1.14 -25.20
N PRO A 43 10.60 2.38 -25.34
CA PRO A 43 10.90 3.21 -24.17
C PRO A 43 9.66 3.54 -23.33
N PHE A 44 8.51 3.75 -23.97
CA PHE A 44 7.25 4.02 -23.28
C PHE A 44 6.71 2.79 -22.57
N VAL A 45 6.86 1.60 -23.16
CA VAL A 45 6.54 0.33 -22.50
C VAL A 45 7.38 0.15 -21.23
N ASN A 46 8.69 0.42 -21.30
CA ASN A 46 9.57 0.34 -20.12
C ASN A 46 9.14 1.32 -19.01
N LEU A 47 8.73 2.54 -19.38
CA LEU A 47 8.12 3.49 -18.45
C LEU A 47 6.84 2.94 -17.79
N GLY A 48 5.98 2.32 -18.59
CA GLY A 48 4.74 1.69 -18.11
C GLY A 48 5.01 0.55 -17.13
N VAL A 49 5.98 -0.31 -17.43
CA VAL A 49 6.44 -1.39 -16.52
C VAL A 49 6.94 -0.79 -15.20
N GLY A 50 7.74 0.28 -15.25
CA GLY A 50 8.17 1.00 -14.05
C GLY A 50 7.00 1.53 -13.22
N GLY A 51 5.99 2.09 -13.89
CA GLY A 51 4.74 2.56 -13.25
C GLY A 51 3.98 1.44 -12.54
N VAL A 52 3.84 0.27 -13.19
CA VAL A 52 3.20 -0.92 -12.61
C VAL A 52 3.95 -1.42 -11.38
N ILE A 53 5.29 -1.49 -11.44
CA ILE A 53 6.12 -1.93 -10.31
C ILE A 53 5.93 -0.99 -9.11
N LEU A 54 5.94 0.32 -9.33
CA LEU A 54 5.74 1.31 -8.27
C LEU A 54 4.36 1.21 -7.64
N ALA A 55 3.30 1.15 -8.46
CA ALA A 55 1.93 0.99 -7.99
C ALA A 55 1.72 -0.33 -7.24
N GLY A 56 2.29 -1.43 -7.75
CA GLY A 56 2.27 -2.75 -7.11
C GLY A 56 2.97 -2.74 -5.75
N THR A 57 4.13 -2.09 -5.66
CA THR A 57 4.88 -1.95 -4.41
C THR A 57 4.10 -1.13 -3.39
N ALA A 58 3.49 -0.02 -3.80
CA ALA A 58 2.64 0.80 -2.95
C ALA A 58 1.49 -0.02 -2.35
N ASN A 59 0.79 -0.79 -3.18
CA ASN A 59 -0.28 -1.68 -2.75
C ASN A 59 0.22 -2.77 -1.79
N ALA A 60 1.37 -3.39 -2.07
CA ALA A 60 1.94 -4.40 -1.18
C ALA A 60 2.26 -3.83 0.21
N VAL A 61 2.87 -2.65 0.27
CA VAL A 61 3.16 -1.96 1.55
C VAL A 61 1.87 -1.61 2.28
N TYR A 62 0.87 -1.06 1.59
CA TYR A 62 -0.43 -0.74 2.17
C TYR A 62 -1.11 -1.99 2.77
N LEU A 63 -1.16 -3.09 2.03
CA LEU A 63 -1.76 -4.35 2.49
C LEU A 63 -1.00 -4.96 3.67
N MET A 64 0.33 -4.89 3.67
CA MET A 64 1.14 -5.32 4.82
C MET A 64 0.87 -4.47 6.06
N GLY A 65 0.76 -3.15 5.90
CA GLY A 65 0.38 -2.23 6.98
C GLY A 65 -1.01 -2.55 7.54
N MET A 66 -1.98 -2.77 6.65
CA MET A 66 -3.35 -3.14 7.04
C MET A 66 -3.40 -4.48 7.79
N ARG A 67 -2.64 -5.49 7.32
CA ARG A 67 -2.54 -6.79 8.01
C ARG A 67 -1.96 -6.66 9.41
N ARG A 68 -0.98 -5.78 9.63
CA ARG A 68 -0.42 -5.50 10.96
C ARG A 68 -1.45 -4.85 11.88
N ALA A 69 -2.12 -3.80 11.40
CA ALA A 69 -3.16 -3.11 12.16
C ALA A 69 -4.31 -4.07 12.56
N LEU A 70 -4.76 -4.94 11.65
CA LEU A 70 -5.78 -5.94 11.94
C LEU A 70 -5.34 -6.96 12.99
N ARG A 71 -4.07 -7.38 12.98
CA ARG A 71 -3.52 -8.31 13.99
C ARG A 71 -3.53 -7.68 15.38
N GLU A 72 -3.13 -6.41 15.48
CA GLU A 72 -3.14 -5.65 16.74
C GLU A 72 -4.58 -5.53 17.29
N ARG A 73 -5.53 -5.14 16.45
CA ARG A 73 -6.96 -5.06 16.84
C ARG A 73 -7.55 -6.39 17.27
N ARG A 74 -7.21 -7.48 16.58
CA ARG A 74 -7.66 -8.82 16.97
C ARG A 74 -7.09 -9.25 18.33
N ALA A 75 -5.82 -8.93 18.60
CA ALA A 75 -5.20 -9.23 19.90
C ALA A 75 -5.86 -8.45 21.04
N GLU A 76 -6.20 -7.17 20.81
CA GLU A 76 -6.92 -6.31 21.76
C GLU A 76 -8.33 -6.85 22.07
N ILE A 77 -9.09 -7.24 21.06
CA ILE A 77 -10.42 -7.84 21.26
C ILE A 77 -10.32 -9.18 22.02
N ALA A 78 -9.31 -9.99 21.68
CA ALA A 78 -9.10 -11.28 22.34
C ALA A 78 -8.71 -11.11 23.83
N SER A 79 -7.94 -10.07 24.18
CA SER A 79 -7.59 -9.78 25.57
C SER A 79 -8.80 -9.29 26.36
N HIS A 80 -9.63 -8.42 25.79
CA HIS A 80 -10.88 -7.95 26.42
C HIS A 80 -11.84 -9.11 26.72
N ARG A 81 -12.01 -10.04 25.77
CA ARG A 81 -12.87 -11.22 25.98
C ARG A 81 -12.37 -12.14 27.10
N ARG A 82 -11.04 -12.28 27.24
CA ARG A 82 -10.43 -13.08 28.33
C ARG A 82 -10.61 -12.43 29.70
N LEU A 83 -10.55 -11.11 29.76
CA LEU A 83 -10.79 -10.36 31.00
C LEU A 83 -12.25 -10.46 31.43
N ALA A 84 -13.20 -10.30 30.50
CA ALA A 84 -14.63 -10.46 30.78
C ALA A 84 -14.96 -11.87 31.29
N GLY A 85 -14.45 -12.92 30.64
CA GLY A 85 -14.69 -14.30 31.08
C GLY A 85 -14.02 -14.67 32.41
N ARG A 86 -13.01 -13.91 32.86
CA ARG A 86 -12.38 -14.11 34.18
C ARG A 86 -13.19 -13.46 35.32
N VAL A 87 -14.01 -12.46 35.03
CA VAL A 87 -14.85 -11.77 36.03
C VAL A 87 -16.12 -12.57 36.37
N GLU A 88 -16.58 -13.45 35.47
CA GLU A 88 -17.81 -14.23 35.64
C GLU A 88 -17.64 -15.56 36.42
N MET A 89 -16.42 -15.93 36.84
CA MET A 89 -16.19 -17.11 37.69
C MET A 89 -15.73 -16.70 39.10
N PRO A 90 -16.66 -16.57 40.06
CA PRO A 90 -16.39 -16.63 41.50
C PRO A 90 -16.17 -18.06 42.00
#